data_AF-V4MGS3-F1
#
_entry.id   AF-V4MGS3-F1
#
_cell.length_a   1.000
_cell.length_b   1.000
_cell.length_c   1.000
_cell.angle_alpha   90.00
_cell.angle_beta   90.00
_cell.angle_gamma   90.00
#
_symmetry.space_group_name_H-M   'P 1'
#
loop_
_entity.id
_entity.type
_entity.pdbx_description
1 polymer ?
#
loop_
_entity_poly.entity_id
_entity_poly.type
_entity_poly.pdbx_seq_one_letter_code
_entity_poly.pdbx_strand_id
1 'polypeptide(L)'
;SVIVFNARHGNTKRFPSNVVSKVMSAQTVTVRRRSANYRPSLWDHQYLHNIYAKEVEAVEKAKLLKEEVRKTLTDQGSIEKLEMIDVLQRLGISYHYKHEIHNILKKIHDNRGETEREPKDLHATALEFFLLRQHGFDVSHGYYILPHYYTVTTYSLINDHVTNQVNTTLLLTLLKVKPEYSKKIYATILSNIKGLLSLYEASYLSMDSEFKLKEARAYANERLNEFVEENNKAICGKDETYMLEMVKRVLEKPYHLSLRRFEARWYIDVYPKKHDMDPLLLELATLDFNMVQAYHQEELKLISSTGLMKQLDFVRDRITESYFWSIGIFYEPEFKYYRKILTKIAILIAIMDDIYDIY
;
A
#
# COMPACT_ATOMS: atom_id res chain seq x y z
N SER A 1 -18.74 5.90 2.52
CA SER A 1 -17.94 7.11 2.81
C SER A 1 -16.87 6.75 3.83
N VAL A 2 -15.60 6.71 3.43
CA VAL A 2 -14.49 6.37 4.34
C VAL A 2 -14.18 7.58 5.23
N ILE A 3 -14.06 7.36 6.54
CA ILE A 3 -13.87 8.44 7.53
C ILE A 3 -12.43 8.96 7.43
N VAL A 4 -12.30 10.24 7.08
CA VAL A 4 -11.03 10.97 7.00
C VAL A 4 -10.62 11.45 8.39
N PHE A 5 -9.39 11.15 8.80
CA PHE A 5 -8.75 11.81 9.93
C PHE A 5 -8.35 13.24 9.52
N ASN A 6 -9.11 14.25 9.95
CA ASN A 6 -8.69 15.64 9.86
C ASN A 6 -8.12 16.08 11.21
N ALA A 7 -6.84 16.41 11.25
CA ALA A 7 -6.25 17.15 12.37
C ALA A 7 -6.83 18.58 12.38
N ARG A 8 -7.34 19.04 13.51
CA ARG A 8 -7.73 20.46 13.69
C ARG A 8 -6.95 21.09 14.83
N HIS A 9 -6.40 22.27 14.53
CA HIS A 9 -5.78 23.19 15.48
C HIS A 9 -6.85 23.80 16.38
N GLY A 10 -6.96 23.30 17.62
CA GLY A 10 -7.67 23.98 18.70
C GLY A 10 -6.75 24.97 19.40
N ASN A 11 -6.99 26.28 19.22
CA ASN A 11 -6.32 27.32 19.98
C ASN A 11 -6.78 27.27 21.46
N THR A 12 -5.98 26.69 22.35
CA THR A 12 -6.21 26.79 23.79
C THR A 12 -5.53 28.06 24.33
N LYS A 13 -6.32 29.10 24.61
CA LYS A 13 -5.88 30.27 25.39
C LYS A 13 -5.59 29.82 26.84
N ARG A 14 -4.38 30.11 27.34
CA ARG A 14 -4.01 29.96 28.75
C ARG A 14 -4.66 31.07 29.59
N PHE A 15 -5.29 30.71 30.71
CA PHE A 15 -5.63 31.64 31.80
C PHE A 15 -4.45 31.73 32.78
N PRO A 16 -4.16 32.91 33.38
CA PRO A 16 -3.10 33.03 34.38
C PRO A 16 -3.66 32.71 35.77
N SER A 17 -3.06 31.75 36.46
CA SER A 17 -3.30 31.53 37.90
C SER A 17 -2.24 32.28 38.71
N ASN A 18 -2.64 33.41 39.30
CA ASN A 18 -1.87 34.06 40.37
C ASN A 18 -2.34 33.52 41.71
N VAL A 19 -1.54 32.70 42.37
CA VAL A 19 -1.60 32.53 43.83
C VAL A 19 -0.17 32.52 44.36
N VAL A 20 0.19 33.61 45.04
CA VAL A 20 1.43 33.75 45.80
C VAL A 20 1.19 33.19 47.20
N SER A 21 1.89 32.13 47.57
CA SER A 21 2.08 31.77 48.98
C SER A 21 3.58 31.58 49.24
N LYS A 22 4.12 32.51 50.03
CA LYS A 22 5.51 32.62 50.44
C LYS A 22 5.78 31.61 51.55
N VAL A 23 6.64 30.61 51.30
CA VAL A 23 7.26 29.78 52.34
C VAL A 23 8.77 29.75 52.10
N MET A 24 9.54 29.93 53.17
CA MET A 24 10.96 30.22 53.18
C MET A 24 11.83 29.00 52.82
N SER A 25 12.60 29.14 51.74
CA SER A 25 14.02 28.81 51.59
C SER A 25 14.56 27.54 52.28
N ALA A 26 14.49 26.40 51.58
CA ALA A 26 15.66 25.53 51.46
C ALA A 26 16.38 25.92 50.15
N GLN A 27 17.71 26.07 50.16
CA GLN A 27 18.48 26.29 48.93
C GLN A 27 18.41 25.02 48.07
N THR A 28 17.33 24.85 47.31
CA THR A 28 17.30 23.94 46.17
C THR A 28 18.21 24.54 45.12
N VAL A 29 19.33 23.87 44.83
CA VAL A 29 20.09 24.11 43.61
C VAL A 29 19.09 24.03 42.45
N THR A 30 18.71 25.16 41.87
CA THR A 30 17.86 25.17 40.68
C THR A 30 18.73 24.67 39.53
N VAL A 31 18.77 23.36 39.34
CA VAL A 31 19.36 22.75 38.14
C VAL A 31 18.55 23.29 36.95
N ARG A 32 19.15 24.19 36.18
CA ARG A 32 18.55 24.72 34.95
C ARG A 32 18.58 23.61 33.91
N ARG A 33 17.52 22.81 33.88
CA ARG A 33 17.35 21.71 32.92
C ARG A 33 17.14 22.26 31.52
N ARG A 34 17.73 21.60 30.53
CA ARG A 34 17.49 21.92 29.12
C ARG A 34 16.07 21.43 28.76
N SER A 35 15.45 22.09 27.78
CA SER A 35 14.15 21.69 27.23
C SER A 35 14.22 21.79 25.72
N ALA A 36 13.72 20.79 25.02
CA ALA A 36 13.67 20.78 23.56
C ALA A 36 12.48 21.57 22.98
N ASN A 37 11.60 22.14 23.83
CA ASN A 37 10.41 22.88 23.40
C ASN A 37 9.50 22.08 22.44
N TYR A 38 9.22 20.81 22.79
CA TYR A 38 8.37 19.96 21.97
C TYR A 38 6.98 20.55 21.75
N ARG A 39 6.47 20.42 20.52
CA ARG A 39 5.08 20.73 20.21
C ARG A 39 4.16 19.69 20.86
N PRO A 40 3.02 20.11 21.43
CA PRO A 40 2.03 19.19 21.98
C PRO A 40 1.55 18.19 20.91
N SER A 41 0.89 17.11 21.35
CA SER A 41 0.25 16.19 20.42
C SER A 41 -0.74 16.94 19.53
N LEU A 42 -0.75 16.59 18.24
CA LEU A 42 -1.75 17.09 17.29
C LEU A 42 -3.14 16.52 17.58
N TRP A 43 -3.20 15.45 18.38
CA TRP A 43 -4.42 14.71 18.71
C TRP A 43 -4.87 15.05 20.11
N ASP A 44 -6.05 15.64 20.24
CA ASP A 44 -6.67 15.82 21.55
C ASP A 44 -7.19 14.47 22.07
N HIS A 45 -6.75 14.11 23.28
CA HIS A 45 -7.16 12.91 24.00
C HIS A 45 -8.68 12.83 24.21
N GLN A 46 -9.39 13.97 24.24
CA GLN A 46 -10.85 14.03 24.34
C GLN A 46 -11.55 13.66 23.02
N TYR A 47 -10.96 13.96 21.86
CA TYR A 47 -11.54 13.63 20.56
C TYR A 47 -11.50 12.12 20.27
N LEU A 48 -10.52 11.41 20.84
CA LEU A 48 -10.42 9.93 20.78
C LEU A 48 -11.60 9.22 21.47
N HIS A 49 -12.43 9.92 22.26
CA HIS A 49 -13.54 9.30 22.99
C HIS A 49 -14.81 9.07 22.15
N ASN A 50 -14.95 9.69 20.97
CA ASN A 50 -16.21 9.76 20.21
C ASN A 50 -16.25 8.91 18.92
N ILE A 51 -15.43 7.86 18.78
CA ILE A 51 -15.30 7.17 17.50
C ILE A 51 -16.04 5.83 17.45
N TYR A 52 -16.96 5.76 16.47
CA TYR A 52 -17.75 4.66 15.89
C TYR A 52 -18.08 3.44 16.77
N ALA A 53 -19.38 3.23 16.99
CA ALA A 53 -19.92 1.96 17.46
C ALA A 53 -19.85 0.92 16.33
N LYS A 54 -19.47 -0.31 16.66
CA LYS A 54 -19.56 -1.45 15.73
C LYS A 54 -21.03 -1.74 15.47
N GLU A 55 -21.46 -1.56 14.23
CA GLU A 55 -22.81 -1.91 13.79
C GLU A 55 -22.88 -3.43 13.56
N VAL A 56 -23.76 -4.13 14.28
CA VAL A 56 -23.92 -5.59 14.20
C VAL A 56 -24.25 -6.02 12.76
N GLU A 57 -25.07 -5.24 12.05
CA GLU A 57 -25.44 -5.51 10.66
C GLU A 57 -24.23 -5.53 9.71
N ALA A 58 -23.25 -4.65 9.92
CA ALA A 58 -22.03 -4.60 9.12
C ALA A 58 -21.15 -5.85 9.30
N VAL A 59 -21.11 -6.41 10.51
CA VAL A 59 -20.34 -7.63 10.83
C VAL A 59 -20.94 -8.84 10.12
N GLU A 60 -22.25 -8.99 10.18
CA GLU A 60 -22.99 -10.11 9.58
C GLU A 60 -22.90 -10.05 8.06
N LYS A 61 -23.02 -8.86 7.47
CA LYS A 61 -22.81 -8.64 6.04
C LYS A 61 -21.39 -8.97 5.60
N ALA A 62 -20.37 -8.55 6.36
CA ALA A 62 -18.98 -8.87 6.06
C ALA A 62 -18.70 -10.38 6.10
N LYS A 63 -19.36 -11.15 6.99
CA LYS A 63 -19.25 -12.61 7.00
C LYS A 63 -19.75 -13.24 5.71
N LEU A 64 -20.93 -12.83 5.24
CA LEU A 64 -21.52 -13.34 4.00
C LEU A 64 -20.62 -13.06 2.79
N LEU A 65 -20.12 -11.82 2.68
CA LEU A 65 -19.22 -11.43 1.60
C LEU A 65 -17.90 -12.22 1.62
N LYS A 66 -17.36 -12.54 2.80
CA LYS A 66 -16.15 -13.35 2.92
C LYS A 66 -16.33 -14.76 2.36
N GLU A 67 -17.46 -15.39 2.64
CA GLU A 67 -17.75 -16.72 2.10
C GLU A 67 -17.93 -16.69 0.58
N GLU A 68 -18.55 -15.63 0.04
CA GLU A 68 -18.73 -15.50 -1.40
C GLU A 68 -17.40 -15.32 -2.13
N VAL A 69 -16.53 -14.43 -1.63
CA VAL A 69 -15.18 -14.24 -2.17
C VAL A 69 -14.33 -15.51 -2.06
N ARG A 70 -14.51 -16.30 -0.98
CA ARG A 70 -13.83 -17.60 -0.84
C ARG A 70 -14.22 -18.59 -1.95
N LYS A 71 -15.49 -18.65 -2.33
CA LYS A 71 -15.95 -19.50 -3.45
C LYS A 71 -15.39 -19.00 -4.79
N THR A 72 -15.42 -17.69 -5.01
CA THR A 72 -14.87 -17.11 -6.24
C THR A 72 -13.37 -17.43 -6.39
N LEU A 73 -12.61 -17.45 -5.30
CA LEU A 73 -11.20 -17.84 -5.29
C LEU A 73 -10.96 -19.31 -5.70
N THR A 74 -11.90 -20.22 -5.44
CA THR A 74 -11.74 -21.63 -5.81
C THR A 74 -12.00 -21.88 -7.29
N ASP A 75 -12.95 -21.16 -7.88
CA ASP A 75 -13.57 -21.52 -9.17
C ASP A 75 -12.88 -20.93 -10.42
N GLN A 76 -12.04 -19.89 -10.29
CA GLN A 76 -11.44 -19.16 -11.42
C GLN A 76 -10.26 -19.86 -12.14
N GLY A 77 -9.88 -19.36 -13.33
CA GLY A 77 -8.69 -19.79 -14.11
C GLY A 77 -7.35 -19.36 -13.50
N SER A 78 -6.21 -19.80 -14.06
CA SER A 78 -4.90 -19.63 -13.39
C SER A 78 -4.36 -18.18 -13.36
N ILE A 79 -4.66 -17.36 -14.38
CA ILE A 79 -4.17 -15.96 -14.45
C ILE A 79 -5.12 -15.05 -13.68
N GLU A 80 -6.43 -15.24 -13.87
CA GLU A 80 -7.49 -14.51 -13.15
C GLU A 80 -7.32 -14.68 -11.64
N LYS A 81 -6.93 -15.87 -11.18
CA LYS A 81 -6.56 -16.14 -9.78
C LYS A 81 -5.42 -15.27 -9.28
N LEU A 82 -4.36 -15.06 -10.08
CA LEU A 82 -3.23 -14.23 -9.67
C LEU A 82 -3.63 -12.76 -9.59
N GLU A 83 -4.39 -12.25 -10.56
CA GLU A 83 -4.92 -10.88 -10.52
C GLU A 83 -5.86 -10.67 -9.32
N MET A 84 -6.71 -11.65 -9.02
CA MET A 84 -7.59 -11.60 -7.85
C MET A 84 -6.79 -11.59 -6.55
N ILE A 85 -5.73 -12.39 -6.44
CA ILE A 85 -4.83 -12.39 -5.27
C ILE A 85 -4.17 -11.01 -5.10
N ASP A 86 -3.68 -10.40 -6.18
CA ASP A 86 -3.09 -9.06 -6.12
C ASP A 86 -4.11 -8.02 -5.64
N VAL A 87 -5.33 -8.04 -6.19
CA VAL A 87 -6.43 -7.15 -5.78
C VAL A 87 -6.77 -7.35 -4.29
N LEU A 88 -6.89 -8.58 -3.81
CA LEU A 88 -7.16 -8.88 -2.39
C LEU A 88 -6.06 -8.35 -1.46
N GLN A 89 -4.81 -8.46 -1.90
CA GLN A 89 -3.67 -7.94 -1.15
C GLN A 89 -3.69 -6.41 -1.11
N ARG A 90 -3.85 -5.77 -2.26
CA ARG A 90 -3.90 -4.31 -2.38
C ARG A 90 -5.11 -3.71 -1.66
N LEU A 91 -6.26 -4.39 -1.64
CA LEU A 91 -7.44 -3.97 -0.86
C LEU A 91 -7.29 -4.21 0.66
N GLY A 92 -6.22 -4.88 1.09
CA GLY A 92 -5.96 -5.12 2.51
C GLY A 92 -6.85 -6.17 3.16
N ILE A 93 -7.46 -7.07 2.37
CA ILE A 93 -8.37 -8.14 2.85
C ILE A 93 -7.80 -9.55 2.65
N SER A 94 -6.63 -9.68 2.03
CA SER A 94 -5.92 -10.96 1.83
C SER A 94 -5.66 -11.75 3.12
N TYR A 95 -5.61 -11.09 4.28
CA TYR A 95 -5.35 -11.76 5.56
C TYR A 95 -6.46 -12.73 6.01
N HIS A 96 -7.67 -12.64 5.43
CA HIS A 96 -8.75 -13.61 5.64
C HIS A 96 -8.60 -14.90 4.82
N TYR A 97 -7.72 -14.90 3.81
CA TYR A 97 -7.59 -15.97 2.80
C TYR A 97 -6.16 -16.53 2.73
N LYS A 98 -5.38 -16.43 3.82
CA LYS A 98 -3.96 -16.83 3.85
C LYS A 98 -3.75 -18.27 3.35
N HIS A 99 -4.62 -19.20 3.76
CA HIS A 99 -4.52 -20.62 3.42
C HIS A 99 -4.89 -20.88 1.95
N GLU A 100 -5.96 -20.27 1.47
CA GLU A 100 -6.43 -20.36 0.09
C GLU A 100 -5.38 -19.80 -0.88
N ILE A 101 -4.85 -18.61 -0.58
CA ILE A 101 -3.79 -17.97 -1.37
C ILE A 101 -2.56 -18.86 -1.41
N HIS A 102 -2.10 -19.37 -0.26
CA HIS A 102 -0.94 -20.25 -0.20
C HIS A 102 -1.14 -21.52 -1.05
N ASN A 103 -2.30 -22.17 -0.95
CA ASN A 103 -2.59 -23.39 -1.71
C ASN A 103 -2.67 -23.14 -3.22
N ILE A 104 -3.23 -22.00 -3.64
CA ILE A 104 -3.26 -21.61 -5.06
C ILE A 104 -1.83 -21.41 -5.57
N LEU A 105 -1.03 -20.62 -4.85
CA LEU A 105 0.36 -20.34 -5.22
C LEU A 105 1.22 -21.60 -5.23
N LYS A 106 1.02 -22.50 -4.25
CA LYS A 106 1.71 -23.79 -4.20
C LYS A 106 1.39 -24.66 -5.42
N LYS A 107 0.12 -24.79 -5.80
CA LYS A 107 -0.27 -25.52 -7.03
C LYS A 107 0.36 -24.91 -8.27
N ILE A 108 0.38 -23.58 -8.37
CA ILE A 108 1.01 -22.87 -9.49
C ILE A 108 2.52 -23.10 -9.52
N HIS A 109 3.16 -23.18 -8.35
CA HIS A 109 4.59 -23.46 -8.20
C HIS A 109 4.94 -24.90 -8.58
N ASP A 110 4.20 -25.88 -8.05
CA ASP A 110 4.42 -27.31 -8.29
C ASP A 110 4.23 -27.68 -9.78
N ASN A 111 3.24 -27.07 -10.44
CA ASN A 111 2.93 -27.30 -11.87
C ASN A 111 3.86 -26.53 -12.83
N ARG A 112 5.07 -26.14 -12.41
CA ARG A 112 6.04 -25.40 -13.26
C ARG A 112 6.90 -26.31 -14.15
N GLY A 113 7.00 -27.58 -13.80
CA GLY A 113 7.83 -28.57 -14.52
C GLY A 113 7.21 -29.13 -15.79
N GLU A 114 5.95 -28.82 -16.10
CA GLU A 114 5.28 -29.32 -17.30
C GLU A 114 5.66 -28.47 -18.52
N THR A 115 6.26 -29.12 -19.52
CA THR A 115 6.91 -28.57 -20.72
C THR A 115 6.01 -27.81 -21.70
N GLU A 116 4.73 -27.63 -21.41
CA GLU A 116 3.74 -26.99 -22.28
C GLU A 116 2.98 -25.88 -21.54
N ARG A 117 3.71 -24.89 -21.00
CA ARG A 117 3.05 -23.61 -20.66
C ARG A 117 2.94 -22.77 -21.93
N GLU A 118 1.71 -22.39 -22.28
CA GLU A 118 1.46 -21.33 -23.24
C GLU A 118 2.30 -20.09 -22.91
N PRO A 119 2.84 -19.37 -23.91
CA PRO A 119 3.62 -18.16 -23.68
C PRO A 119 2.78 -17.14 -22.92
N LYS A 120 3.11 -16.93 -21.64
CA LYS A 120 2.42 -15.96 -20.78
C LYS A 120 2.81 -14.54 -21.18
N ASP A 121 1.89 -13.60 -21.13
CA ASP A 121 2.26 -12.19 -21.34
C ASP A 121 3.24 -11.70 -20.24
N LEU A 122 3.88 -10.55 -20.48
CA LEU A 122 4.83 -9.97 -19.53
C LEU A 122 4.16 -9.73 -18.16
N HIS A 123 2.90 -9.30 -18.17
CA HIS A 123 2.12 -9.05 -16.97
C HIS A 123 1.97 -10.30 -16.10
N ALA A 124 1.42 -11.38 -16.64
CA ALA A 124 1.19 -12.62 -15.92
C ALA A 124 2.50 -13.23 -15.44
N THR A 125 3.56 -13.17 -16.26
CA THR A 125 4.88 -13.69 -15.88
C THR A 125 5.49 -12.92 -14.72
N ALA A 126 5.47 -11.59 -14.77
CA ALA A 126 5.99 -10.75 -13.70
C ALA A 126 5.14 -10.85 -12.42
N LEU A 127 3.81 -10.91 -12.56
CA LEU A 127 2.90 -11.03 -11.43
C LEU A 127 3.02 -12.39 -10.73
N GLU A 128 3.12 -13.49 -11.49
CA GLU A 128 3.34 -14.83 -10.93
C GLU A 128 4.67 -14.88 -10.17
N PHE A 129 5.74 -14.33 -10.77
CA PHE A 129 7.03 -14.20 -10.12
C PHE A 129 6.94 -13.40 -8.81
N PHE A 130 6.28 -12.24 -8.86
CA PHE A 130 6.12 -11.35 -7.71
C PHE A 130 5.40 -12.05 -6.56
N LEU A 131 4.22 -12.63 -6.84
CA LEU A 131 3.40 -13.28 -5.82
C LEU A 131 4.08 -14.50 -5.20
N LEU A 132 4.76 -15.32 -6.00
CA LEU A 132 5.45 -16.49 -5.46
C LEU A 132 6.60 -16.11 -4.53
N ARG A 133 7.45 -15.16 -4.94
CA ARG A 133 8.56 -14.71 -4.09
C ARG A 133 8.07 -14.00 -2.84
N GLN A 134 7.03 -13.17 -2.95
CA GLN A 134 6.44 -12.51 -1.79
C GLN A 134 5.93 -13.51 -0.75
N HIS A 135 5.44 -14.68 -1.19
CA HIS A 135 4.97 -15.76 -0.32
C HIS A 135 6.06 -16.79 0.04
N GLY A 136 7.32 -16.51 -0.28
CA GLY A 136 8.48 -17.31 0.16
C GLY A 136 8.79 -18.52 -0.71
N PHE A 137 8.18 -18.65 -1.90
CA PHE A 137 8.54 -19.71 -2.84
C PHE A 137 9.84 -19.36 -3.58
N ASP A 138 10.72 -20.34 -3.74
CA ASP A 138 11.95 -20.17 -4.52
C ASP A 138 11.64 -20.19 -6.02
N VAL A 139 12.03 -19.11 -6.70
CA VAL A 139 11.80 -18.88 -8.13
C VAL A 139 13.04 -18.23 -8.74
N SER A 140 13.68 -18.91 -9.69
CA SER A 140 14.86 -18.39 -10.40
C SER A 140 14.50 -17.37 -11.48
N HIS A 141 15.23 -16.25 -11.56
CA HIS A 141 15.04 -15.24 -12.62
C HIS A 141 15.28 -15.71 -14.03
N GLY A 142 16.22 -16.66 -14.18
CA GLY A 142 16.72 -17.11 -15.47
C GLY A 142 15.62 -17.67 -16.37
N TYR A 143 14.57 -18.23 -15.75
CA TYR A 143 13.44 -18.85 -16.42
C TYR A 143 12.23 -17.93 -16.65
N TYR A 144 12.13 -16.79 -15.94
CA TYR A 144 10.87 -16.03 -15.87
C TYR A 144 10.92 -14.69 -16.61
N ILE A 145 11.85 -13.81 -16.27
CA ILE A 145 11.76 -12.41 -16.73
C ILE A 145 12.53 -12.19 -18.04
N LEU A 146 13.57 -12.97 -18.29
CA LEU A 146 14.48 -12.71 -19.41
C LEU A 146 13.94 -13.05 -20.79
N PRO A 147 13.25 -14.18 -21.02
CA PRO A 147 12.68 -14.47 -22.33
C PRO A 147 11.70 -13.38 -22.78
N HIS A 148 10.87 -12.87 -21.86
CA HIS A 148 9.89 -11.81 -22.15
C HIS A 148 10.53 -10.42 -22.19
N TYR A 149 11.53 -10.14 -21.36
CA TYR A 149 12.32 -8.91 -21.45
C TYR A 149 13.03 -8.79 -22.79
N TYR A 150 13.69 -9.84 -23.29
CA TYR A 150 14.34 -9.80 -24.60
C TYR A 150 13.33 -9.70 -25.75
N THR A 151 12.16 -10.34 -25.69
CA THR A 151 11.11 -10.13 -26.71
C THR A 151 10.53 -8.71 -26.66
N VAL A 152 10.25 -8.16 -25.48
CA VAL A 152 9.68 -6.80 -25.36
C VAL A 152 10.71 -5.74 -25.72
N THR A 153 11.97 -5.89 -25.31
CA THR A 153 13.06 -4.96 -25.70
C THR A 153 13.41 -5.08 -27.16
N THR A 154 13.43 -6.27 -27.77
CA THR A 154 13.63 -6.40 -29.23
C THR A 154 12.43 -5.85 -30.00
N TYR A 155 11.19 -6.12 -29.59
CA TYR A 155 10.01 -5.48 -30.20
C TYR A 155 10.00 -3.96 -29.98
N SER A 156 10.39 -3.44 -28.82
CA SER A 156 10.49 -2.00 -28.54
C SER A 156 11.62 -1.35 -29.33
N LEU A 157 12.80 -1.97 -29.43
CA LEU A 157 13.92 -1.46 -30.21
C LEU A 157 13.62 -1.52 -31.71
N ILE A 158 12.97 -2.59 -32.20
CA ILE A 158 12.48 -2.70 -33.57
C ILE A 158 11.40 -1.66 -33.81
N ASN A 159 10.45 -1.48 -32.88
CA ASN A 159 9.37 -0.52 -33.03
C ASN A 159 9.87 0.92 -32.89
N ASP A 160 10.87 1.23 -32.06
CA ASP A 160 11.52 2.54 -32.00
C ASP A 160 12.35 2.79 -33.25
N HIS A 161 13.04 1.78 -33.80
CA HIS A 161 13.70 1.93 -35.09
C HIS A 161 12.69 2.11 -36.24
N VAL A 162 11.57 1.39 -36.19
CA VAL A 162 10.51 1.42 -37.20
C VAL A 162 9.61 2.65 -37.02
N THR A 163 9.34 3.20 -35.84
CA THR A 163 8.56 4.44 -35.64
C THR A 163 9.42 5.69 -35.82
N ASN A 164 10.73 5.62 -35.56
CA ASN A 164 11.66 6.66 -36.01
C ASN A 164 11.86 6.65 -37.53
N GLN A 165 11.55 5.54 -38.23
CA GLN A 165 11.54 5.45 -39.70
C GLN A 165 10.15 5.67 -40.34
N VAL A 166 9.09 5.21 -39.68
CA VAL A 166 7.69 5.37 -40.06
C VAL A 166 7.21 6.62 -39.33
N ASN A 167 7.35 7.74 -40.03
CA ASN A 167 6.84 9.06 -39.68
C ASN A 167 5.59 8.96 -38.78
N THR A 168 5.65 9.46 -37.55
CA THR A 168 4.54 9.48 -36.58
C THR A 168 3.23 10.03 -37.19
N THR A 169 3.35 10.86 -38.23
CA THR A 169 2.25 11.35 -39.07
C THR A 169 1.53 10.24 -39.85
N LEU A 170 2.25 9.23 -40.36
CA LEU A 170 1.72 8.05 -41.07
C LEU A 170 0.98 7.10 -40.11
N LEU A 171 1.51 6.90 -38.90
CA LEU A 171 0.85 6.08 -37.88
C LEU A 171 -0.45 6.75 -37.40
N LEU A 172 -0.42 8.06 -37.16
CA LEU A 172 -1.60 8.86 -36.78
C LEU A 172 -2.65 8.95 -37.90
N THR A 173 -2.23 8.95 -39.18
CA THR A 173 -3.16 8.90 -40.31
C THR A 173 -3.76 7.51 -40.51
N LEU A 174 -2.99 6.43 -40.35
CA LEU A 174 -3.51 5.05 -40.37
C LEU A 174 -4.52 4.78 -39.25
N LEU A 175 -4.26 5.31 -38.05
CA LEU A 175 -5.18 5.22 -36.90
C LEU A 175 -6.52 5.95 -37.13
N LYS A 176 -6.54 7.01 -37.95
CA LYS A 176 -7.77 7.71 -38.37
C LYS A 176 -8.56 6.96 -39.44
N VAL A 177 -7.89 6.18 -40.29
CA VAL A 177 -8.51 5.50 -41.43
C VAL A 177 -9.21 4.20 -41.03
N LYS A 178 -8.75 3.52 -39.96
CA LYS A 178 -9.40 2.30 -39.45
C LYS A 178 -9.44 2.25 -37.91
N PRO A 179 -10.54 2.72 -37.28
CA PRO A 179 -10.66 2.80 -35.82
C PRO A 179 -10.58 1.44 -35.11
N GLU A 180 -10.88 0.35 -35.82
CA GLU A 180 -10.70 -1.03 -35.35
C GLU A 180 -9.24 -1.40 -35.04
N TYR A 181 -8.26 -0.82 -35.75
CA TYR A 181 -6.83 -1.00 -35.45
C TYR A 181 -6.37 -0.11 -34.31
N SER A 182 -6.98 1.06 -34.13
CA SER A 182 -6.71 1.95 -33.00
C SER A 182 -7.02 1.25 -31.67
N LYS A 183 -8.18 0.62 -31.54
CA LYS A 183 -8.56 -0.11 -30.33
C LYS A 183 -7.61 -1.28 -30.02
N LYS A 184 -7.13 -1.99 -31.05
CA LYS A 184 -6.18 -3.10 -30.91
C LYS A 184 -4.77 -2.62 -30.51
N ILE A 185 -4.27 -1.56 -31.14
CA ILE A 185 -2.98 -0.93 -30.76
C ILE A 185 -3.06 -0.37 -29.35
N TYR A 186 -4.20 0.21 -28.98
CA TYR A 186 -4.44 0.74 -27.64
C TYR A 186 -4.42 -0.35 -26.57
N ALA A 187 -5.08 -1.47 -26.82
CA ALA A 187 -5.05 -2.64 -25.95
C ALA A 187 -3.61 -3.20 -25.81
N THR A 188 -2.82 -3.20 -26.89
CA THR A 188 -1.41 -3.61 -26.83
C THR A 188 -0.55 -2.65 -26.01
N ILE A 189 -0.74 -1.33 -26.13
CA ILE A 189 -0.01 -0.33 -25.34
C ILE A 189 -0.38 -0.44 -23.86
N LEU A 190 -1.66 -0.49 -23.51
CA LEU A 190 -2.11 -0.66 -22.12
C LEU A 190 -1.65 -1.99 -21.51
N SER A 191 -1.69 -3.08 -22.29
CA SER A 191 -1.12 -4.38 -21.91
C SER A 191 0.39 -4.28 -21.64
N ASN A 192 1.11 -3.51 -22.47
CA ASN A 192 2.54 -3.26 -22.27
C ASN A 192 2.81 -2.47 -20.98
N ILE A 193 2.05 -1.40 -20.69
CA ILE A 193 2.19 -0.63 -19.43
C ILE A 193 1.84 -1.47 -18.20
N LYS A 194 0.77 -2.28 -18.25
CA LYS A 194 0.42 -3.23 -17.17
C LYS A 194 1.55 -4.23 -16.92
N GLY A 195 2.16 -4.74 -18.01
CA GLY A 195 3.33 -5.59 -17.97
C GLY A 195 4.55 -4.92 -17.34
N LEU A 196 4.87 -3.69 -17.77
CA LEU A 196 6.00 -2.90 -17.24
C LEU A 196 5.82 -2.54 -15.77
N LEU A 197 4.60 -2.18 -15.34
CA LEU A 197 4.28 -1.94 -13.93
C LEU A 197 4.53 -3.19 -13.09
N SER A 198 4.07 -4.34 -13.57
CA SER A 198 4.24 -5.62 -12.88
C SER A 198 5.70 -6.04 -12.83
N LEU A 199 6.44 -5.83 -13.92
CA LEU A 199 7.88 -6.06 -14.00
C LEU A 199 8.64 -5.16 -13.02
N TYR A 200 8.27 -3.87 -12.96
CA TYR A 200 8.87 -2.92 -12.04
C TYR A 200 8.67 -3.38 -10.60
N GLU A 201 7.44 -3.70 -10.18
CA GLU A 201 7.21 -4.19 -8.81
C GLU A 201 7.92 -5.51 -8.51
N ALA A 202 7.84 -6.49 -9.42
CA ALA A 202 8.53 -7.76 -9.36
C ALA A 202 10.04 -7.60 -9.15
N SER A 203 10.64 -6.65 -9.89
CA SER A 203 12.08 -6.45 -9.90
C SER A 203 12.66 -6.09 -8.54
N TYR A 204 11.86 -5.54 -7.61
CA TYR A 204 12.33 -5.20 -6.27
C TYR A 204 12.45 -6.40 -5.32
N LEU A 205 11.91 -7.56 -5.69
CA LEU A 205 12.16 -8.81 -4.99
C LEU A 205 13.49 -9.47 -5.42
N SER A 206 14.37 -8.72 -6.09
CA SER A 206 15.74 -9.14 -6.44
C SER A 206 16.64 -9.28 -5.21
N MET A 207 17.46 -10.31 -5.22
CA MET A 207 18.65 -10.50 -4.39
C MET A 207 19.88 -9.85 -5.05
N ASP A 208 20.97 -9.71 -4.30
CA ASP A 208 22.13 -8.93 -4.74
C ASP A 208 22.79 -9.44 -6.02
N SER A 209 22.81 -10.76 -6.22
CA SER A 209 23.40 -11.43 -7.39
C SER A 209 22.57 -11.31 -8.67
N GLU A 210 21.36 -10.77 -8.60
CA GLU A 210 20.35 -10.84 -9.67
C GLU A 210 20.34 -9.55 -10.50
N PHE A 211 21.50 -9.23 -11.09
CA PHE A 211 21.76 -7.98 -11.82
C PHE A 211 20.77 -7.70 -12.96
N LYS A 212 20.28 -8.75 -13.63
CA LYS A 212 19.32 -8.63 -14.73
C LYS A 212 17.96 -8.08 -14.30
N LEU A 213 17.54 -8.34 -13.05
CA LEU A 213 16.35 -7.69 -12.50
C LEU A 213 16.56 -6.20 -12.28
N LYS A 214 17.77 -5.80 -11.87
CA LYS A 214 18.11 -4.39 -11.65
C LYS A 214 18.09 -3.63 -12.99
N GLU A 215 18.55 -4.26 -14.06
CA GLU A 215 18.44 -3.73 -15.43
C GLU A 215 16.99 -3.62 -15.89
N ALA A 216 16.20 -4.69 -15.71
CA ALA A 216 14.76 -4.68 -16.03
C ALA A 216 13.99 -3.61 -15.25
N ARG A 217 14.37 -3.36 -13.98
CA ARG A 217 13.82 -2.27 -13.16
C ARG A 217 14.10 -0.91 -13.78
N ALA A 218 15.35 -0.67 -14.19
CA ALA A 218 15.75 0.60 -14.79
C ALA A 218 14.99 0.86 -16.09
N TYR A 219 14.89 -0.15 -16.95
CA TYR A 219 14.11 -0.08 -18.19
C TYR A 219 12.62 0.20 -17.92
N ALA A 220 11.99 -0.56 -17.02
CA ALA A 220 10.58 -0.36 -16.68
C ALA A 220 10.34 1.03 -16.09
N ASN A 221 11.25 1.51 -15.21
CA ASN A 221 11.18 2.84 -14.64
C ASN A 221 11.17 3.94 -15.70
N GLU A 222 12.05 3.85 -16.69
CA GLU A 222 12.16 4.82 -17.78
C GLU A 222 10.85 4.90 -18.59
N ARG A 223 10.36 3.75 -19.06
CA ARG A 223 9.12 3.66 -19.86
C ARG A 223 7.88 4.10 -19.08
N LEU A 224 7.81 3.80 -17.78
CA LEU A 224 6.70 4.21 -16.92
C LEU A 224 6.70 5.74 -16.68
N ASN A 225 7.88 6.37 -16.58
CA ASN A 225 7.96 7.83 -16.49
C ASN A 225 7.52 8.51 -17.79
N GLU A 226 7.92 7.98 -18.95
CA GLU A 226 7.44 8.47 -20.26
C GLU A 226 5.91 8.41 -20.37
N PHE A 227 5.31 7.28 -19.97
CA PHE A 227 3.87 7.12 -19.92
C PHE A 227 3.18 8.20 -19.05
N VAL A 228 3.75 8.53 -17.89
CA VAL A 228 3.21 9.59 -17.02
C VAL A 228 3.28 10.95 -17.70
N GLU A 229 4.40 11.28 -18.35
CA GLU A 229 4.60 12.56 -19.03
C GLU A 229 3.66 12.77 -20.23
N GLU A 230 3.38 11.70 -20.97
CA GLU A 230 2.44 11.73 -22.09
C GLU A 230 0.99 11.91 -21.64
N ASN A 231 0.58 11.19 -20.59
CA ASN A 231 -0.81 11.16 -20.14
C ASN A 231 -1.17 12.31 -19.18
N ASN A 232 -0.19 12.99 -18.58
CA ASN A 232 -0.44 14.20 -17.79
C ASN A 232 -1.04 15.36 -18.61
N LYS A 233 -0.96 15.30 -19.94
CA LYS A 233 -1.36 16.39 -20.86
C LYS A 233 -2.69 16.13 -21.55
N ALA A 234 -3.29 14.95 -21.40
CA ALA A 234 -4.49 14.53 -22.13
C ALA A 234 -5.69 14.29 -21.21
N ILE A 235 -6.90 14.36 -21.77
CA ILE A 235 -8.12 13.87 -21.10
C ILE A 235 -8.14 12.35 -21.27
N CYS A 236 -8.01 11.64 -20.16
CA CYS A 236 -7.93 10.19 -20.16
C CYS A 236 -9.29 9.50 -20.01
N GLY A 237 -9.45 8.34 -20.66
CA GLY A 237 -10.53 7.40 -20.36
C GLY A 237 -10.46 6.87 -18.92
N LYS A 238 -11.51 6.15 -18.47
CA LYS A 238 -11.60 5.62 -17.10
C LYS A 238 -10.43 4.66 -16.77
N ASP A 239 -10.10 3.75 -17.69
CA ASP A 239 -8.98 2.79 -17.52
C ASP A 239 -7.61 3.43 -17.54
N GLU A 240 -7.41 4.43 -18.40
CA GLU A 240 -6.17 5.21 -18.42
C GLU A 240 -5.97 5.97 -17.14
N THR A 241 -7.06 6.51 -16.57
CA THR A 241 -7.02 7.20 -15.28
C THR A 241 -6.61 6.25 -14.17
N TYR A 242 -7.19 5.04 -14.15
CA TYR A 242 -6.78 3.98 -13.21
C TYR A 242 -5.30 3.61 -13.40
N MET A 243 -4.87 3.33 -14.63
CA MET A 243 -3.48 2.97 -14.92
C MET A 243 -2.51 4.10 -14.58
N LEU A 244 -2.84 5.35 -14.87
CA LEU A 244 -2.03 6.52 -14.53
C LEU A 244 -1.88 6.68 -13.01
N GLU A 245 -2.96 6.49 -12.25
CA GLU A 245 -2.90 6.52 -10.78
C GLU A 245 -2.03 5.40 -10.22
N MET A 246 -2.15 4.19 -10.79
CA MET A 246 -1.31 3.04 -10.42
C MET A 246 0.17 3.30 -10.73
N VAL A 247 0.49 3.78 -11.93
CA VAL A 247 1.89 4.04 -12.33
C VAL A 247 2.50 5.14 -11.45
N LYS A 248 1.79 6.26 -11.25
CA LYS A 248 2.25 7.34 -10.36
C LYS A 248 2.50 6.82 -8.95
N ARG A 249 1.59 5.99 -8.41
CA ARG A 249 1.74 5.42 -7.08
C ARG A 249 2.97 4.52 -6.96
N VAL A 250 3.17 3.64 -7.94
CA VAL A 250 4.29 2.68 -7.94
C VAL A 250 5.65 3.38 -8.10
N LEU A 251 5.71 4.44 -8.92
CA LEU A 251 6.92 5.25 -9.09
C LEU A 251 7.26 6.10 -7.85
N GLU A 252 6.25 6.54 -7.10
CA GLU A 252 6.45 7.18 -5.79
C GLU A 252 7.00 6.17 -4.78
N LYS A 253 6.32 5.02 -4.66
CA LYS A 253 6.72 3.96 -3.74
C LYS A 253 6.16 2.59 -4.17
N PRO A 254 7.03 1.61 -4.47
CA PRO A 254 6.59 0.26 -4.79
C PRO A 254 5.78 -0.42 -3.67
N TYR A 255 4.78 -1.22 -4.04
CA TYR A 255 3.85 -1.86 -3.10
C TYR A 255 4.53 -2.65 -1.96
N HIS A 256 5.60 -3.39 -2.26
CA HIS A 256 6.32 -4.20 -1.26
C HIS A 256 7.18 -3.38 -0.28
N LEU A 257 7.47 -2.11 -0.58
CA LEU A 257 8.13 -1.17 0.37
C LEU A 257 7.10 -0.38 1.19
N SER A 258 5.84 -0.46 0.81
CA SER A 258 4.77 0.31 1.43
C SER A 258 4.11 -0.40 2.60
N LEU A 259 3.60 0.41 3.53
CA LEU A 259 2.82 -0.09 4.65
C LEU A 259 1.45 -0.54 4.12
N ARG A 260 1.17 -1.85 4.23
CA ARG A 260 0.00 -2.51 3.62
C ARG A 260 -1.32 -1.79 3.92
N ARG A 261 -1.50 -1.31 5.15
CA ARG A 261 -2.73 -0.66 5.56
C ARG A 261 -2.97 0.71 4.89
N PHE A 262 -1.90 1.43 4.53
CA PHE A 262 -2.00 2.71 3.82
C PHE A 262 -2.26 2.50 2.35
N GLU A 263 -1.59 1.51 1.76
CA GLU A 263 -1.89 1.10 0.38
C GLU A 263 -3.34 0.64 0.26
N ALA A 264 -3.85 -0.12 1.21
CA ALA A 264 -5.26 -0.50 1.24
C ALA A 264 -6.21 0.69 1.26
N ARG A 265 -5.94 1.69 2.11
CA ARG A 265 -6.76 2.90 2.16
C ARG A 265 -6.77 3.62 0.81
N TRP A 266 -5.60 3.80 0.20
CA TRP A 266 -5.47 4.46 -1.09
C TRP A 266 -6.14 3.64 -2.20
N TYR A 267 -5.88 2.34 -2.26
CA TYR A 267 -6.38 1.47 -3.32
C TYR A 267 -7.90 1.30 -3.28
N ILE A 268 -8.54 1.34 -2.11
CA ILE A 268 -10.02 1.37 -2.00
C ILE A 268 -10.63 2.58 -2.76
N ASP A 269 -9.95 3.73 -2.81
CA ASP A 269 -10.44 4.91 -3.55
C ASP A 269 -10.16 4.82 -5.06
N VAL A 270 -9.15 4.05 -5.46
CA VAL A 270 -8.71 3.90 -6.85
C VAL A 270 -9.37 2.71 -7.56
N TYR A 271 -9.61 1.61 -6.85
CA TYR A 271 -10.19 0.38 -7.37
C TYR A 271 -11.52 0.57 -8.13
N PRO A 272 -12.46 1.46 -7.72
CA PRO A 272 -13.68 1.74 -8.48
C PRO A 272 -13.44 2.26 -9.91
N LYS A 273 -12.23 2.77 -10.19
CA LYS A 273 -11.83 3.29 -11.50
C LYS A 273 -11.38 2.17 -12.46
N LYS A 274 -11.05 0.98 -11.95
CA LYS A 274 -10.73 -0.19 -12.78
C LYS A 274 -11.96 -0.61 -13.61
N HIS A 275 -11.80 -0.92 -14.91
CA HIS A 275 -12.92 -1.35 -15.76
C HIS A 275 -13.61 -2.63 -15.29
N ASP A 276 -12.83 -3.63 -14.91
CA ASP A 276 -13.29 -4.95 -14.43
C ASP A 276 -13.31 -5.01 -12.89
N MET A 277 -13.65 -3.89 -12.24
CA MET A 277 -13.80 -3.83 -10.78
C MET A 277 -14.90 -4.77 -10.29
N ASP A 278 -14.58 -5.59 -9.28
CA ASP A 278 -15.54 -6.47 -8.61
C ASP A 278 -16.21 -5.72 -7.43
N PRO A 279 -17.52 -5.44 -7.50
CA PRO A 279 -18.22 -4.72 -6.44
C PRO A 279 -18.25 -5.48 -5.11
N LEU A 280 -18.21 -6.82 -5.13
CA LEU A 280 -18.18 -7.63 -3.91
C LEU A 280 -16.84 -7.45 -3.17
N LEU A 281 -15.73 -7.41 -3.90
CA LEU A 281 -14.41 -7.14 -3.33
C LEU A 281 -14.33 -5.73 -2.75
N LEU A 282 -14.84 -4.73 -3.48
CA LEU A 282 -14.85 -3.34 -3.02
C LEU A 282 -15.69 -3.16 -1.75
N GLU A 283 -16.87 -3.78 -1.71
CA GLU A 283 -17.77 -3.70 -0.57
C GLU A 283 -17.16 -4.39 0.65
N LEU A 284 -16.63 -5.60 0.49
CA LEU A 284 -15.93 -6.31 1.56
C LEU A 284 -14.74 -5.52 2.07
N ALA A 285 -13.91 -4.97 1.18
CA ALA A 285 -12.75 -4.16 1.55
C ALA A 285 -13.15 -2.91 2.35
N THR A 286 -14.23 -2.23 1.94
CA THR A 286 -14.73 -1.05 2.64
C THR A 286 -15.24 -1.38 4.04
N LEU A 287 -16.05 -2.45 4.16
CA LEU A 287 -16.57 -2.89 5.45
C LEU A 287 -15.43 -3.34 6.38
N ASP A 288 -14.53 -4.19 5.88
CA ASP A 288 -13.38 -4.67 6.66
C ASP A 288 -12.47 -3.53 7.08
N PHE A 289 -12.21 -2.58 6.18
CA PHE A 289 -11.39 -1.41 6.52
C PHE A 289 -11.99 -0.63 7.68
N ASN A 290 -13.28 -0.30 7.62
CA ASN A 290 -13.97 0.46 8.66
C ASN A 290 -14.04 -0.31 9.98
N MET A 291 -14.30 -1.63 9.93
CA MET A 291 -14.33 -2.48 11.13
C MET A 291 -12.97 -2.51 11.83
N VAL A 292 -11.89 -2.78 11.09
CA VAL A 292 -10.52 -2.81 11.62
C VAL A 292 -10.09 -1.44 12.14
N GLN A 293 -10.48 -0.35 11.45
CA GLN A 293 -10.24 1.02 11.92
C GLN A 293 -10.92 1.30 13.27
N ALA A 294 -12.16 0.84 13.46
CA ALA A 294 -12.87 0.96 14.73
C ALA A 294 -12.18 0.17 15.86
N TYR A 295 -11.68 -1.04 15.57
CA TYR A 295 -10.84 -1.79 16.53
C TYR A 295 -9.58 -1.02 16.93
N HIS A 296 -8.88 -0.42 15.95
CA HIS A 296 -7.67 0.35 16.23
C HIS A 296 -7.96 1.61 17.06
N GLN A 297 -9.09 2.27 16.83
CA GLN A 297 -9.50 3.44 17.60
C GLN A 297 -9.84 3.08 19.05
N GLU A 298 -10.52 1.95 19.27
CA GLU A 298 -10.80 1.42 20.60
C GLU A 298 -9.50 1.09 21.38
N GLU A 299 -8.54 0.47 20.70
CA GLU A 299 -7.21 0.19 21.25
C GLU A 299 -6.45 1.47 21.62
N LEU A 300 -6.42 2.45 20.72
CA LEU A 300 -5.75 3.73 20.94
C LEU A 300 -6.36 4.49 22.12
N LYS A 301 -7.70 4.52 22.23
CA LYS A 301 -8.41 5.13 23.36
C LYS A 301 -8.00 4.52 24.70
N LEU A 302 -7.87 3.20 24.76
CA LEU A 302 -7.42 2.52 25.97
C LEU A 302 -5.98 2.89 26.32
N ILE A 303 -5.10 2.98 25.33
CA ILE A 303 -3.68 3.33 25.55
C ILE A 303 -3.53 4.79 26.00
N SER A 304 -4.22 5.73 25.34
CA SER A 304 -4.15 7.15 25.68
C SER A 304 -4.71 7.45 27.09
N SER A 305 -5.69 6.67 27.56
CA SER A 305 -6.25 6.81 28.91
C SER A 305 -5.27 6.48 30.05
N THR A 306 -4.12 5.86 29.77
CA THR A 306 -3.13 5.49 30.80
C THR A 306 -2.44 6.68 31.46
N GLY A 307 -2.53 7.88 30.87
CA GLY A 307 -2.07 9.14 31.48
C GLY A 307 -0.56 9.29 31.67
N LEU A 308 0.26 8.33 31.20
CA LEU A 308 1.71 8.28 31.41
C LEU A 308 2.42 9.57 30.96
N MET A 309 2.05 10.12 29.80
CA MET A 309 2.67 11.33 29.26
C MET A 309 2.30 12.61 30.02
N LYS A 310 1.21 12.61 30.82
CA LYS A 310 0.81 13.82 31.58
C LYS A 310 1.71 14.09 32.78
N GLN A 311 2.55 13.13 33.17
CA GLN A 311 3.44 13.24 34.33
C GLN A 311 4.85 13.72 33.97
N LEU A 312 5.23 13.72 32.68
CA LEU A 312 6.56 14.07 32.19
C LEU A 312 6.45 15.24 31.20
N ASP A 313 6.62 16.46 31.68
CA ASP A 313 6.44 17.70 30.90
C ASP A 313 7.57 18.00 29.91
N PHE A 314 8.72 17.35 30.07
CA PHE A 314 9.89 17.49 29.19
C PHE A 314 9.92 16.50 28.02
N VAL A 315 9.06 15.47 28.03
CA VAL A 315 9.01 14.41 27.01
C VAL A 315 8.00 14.75 25.91
N ARG A 316 8.28 14.34 24.67
CA ARG A 316 7.36 14.46 23.53
C ARG A 316 6.10 13.59 23.73
N ASP A 317 4.91 14.21 23.70
CA ASP A 317 3.64 13.46 23.67
C ASP A 317 3.34 12.97 22.25
N ARG A 318 3.64 11.68 22.00
CA ARG A 318 3.53 11.01 20.69
C ARG A 318 2.84 9.65 20.75
N ILE A 319 1.89 9.46 21.68
CA ILE A 319 1.18 8.18 21.86
C ILE A 319 0.50 7.71 20.56
N THR A 320 -0.18 8.62 19.86
CA THR A 320 -0.89 8.29 18.61
C THR A 320 0.09 7.86 17.51
N GLU A 321 1.22 8.55 17.39
CA GLU A 321 2.28 8.24 16.43
C GLU A 321 2.95 6.90 16.76
N SER A 322 3.25 6.64 18.04
CA SER A 322 3.77 5.34 18.49
C SER A 322 2.80 4.18 18.21
N TYR A 323 1.50 4.41 18.39
CA TYR A 323 0.48 3.42 18.06
C TYR A 323 0.34 3.21 16.55
N PHE A 324 0.40 4.29 15.78
CA PHE A 324 0.40 4.26 14.32
C PHE A 324 1.55 3.43 13.75
N TRP A 325 2.77 3.55 14.31
CA TRP A 325 3.90 2.68 13.98
C TRP A 325 3.59 1.20 14.22
N SER A 326 2.88 0.87 15.30
CA SER A 326 2.50 -0.51 15.61
C SER A 326 1.48 -1.07 14.61
N ILE A 327 0.52 -0.25 14.14
CA ILE A 327 -0.41 -0.62 13.07
C ILE A 327 0.34 -0.94 11.77
N GLY A 328 1.40 -0.17 11.46
CA GLY A 328 2.20 -0.38 10.26
C GLY A 328 2.84 -1.77 10.21
N ILE A 329 3.18 -2.35 11.36
CA ILE A 329 3.78 -3.68 11.48
C ILE A 329 2.70 -4.76 11.47
N PHE A 330 1.67 -4.63 12.33
CA PHE A 330 0.59 -5.60 12.47
C PHE A 330 -0.77 -4.88 12.50
N TYR A 331 -1.52 -4.90 11.41
CA TYR A 331 -2.82 -4.22 11.34
C TYR A 331 -3.99 -5.17 11.63
N GLU A 332 -3.80 -6.47 11.52
CA GLU A 332 -4.86 -7.47 11.65
C GLU A 332 -5.40 -7.54 13.09
N PRO A 333 -6.72 -7.67 13.31
CA PRO A 333 -7.31 -7.67 14.64
C PRO A 333 -6.70 -8.68 15.62
N GLU A 334 -6.27 -9.84 15.13
CA GLU A 334 -5.64 -10.92 15.92
C GLU A 334 -4.38 -10.47 16.68
N PHE A 335 -3.66 -9.45 16.18
CA PHE A 335 -2.42 -8.96 16.77
C PHE A 335 -2.60 -7.82 17.78
N LYS A 336 -3.80 -7.64 18.36
CA LYS A 336 -4.10 -6.61 19.38
C LYS A 336 -3.07 -6.56 20.51
N TYR A 337 -2.70 -7.72 21.05
CA TYR A 337 -1.73 -7.81 22.14
C TYR A 337 -0.35 -7.27 21.75
N TYR A 338 0.15 -7.67 20.57
CA TYR A 338 1.43 -7.23 20.03
C TYR A 338 1.45 -5.73 19.75
N ARG A 339 0.40 -5.19 19.11
CA ARG A 339 0.29 -3.73 18.90
C ARG A 339 0.38 -2.96 20.21
N LYS A 340 -0.35 -3.39 21.24
CA LYS A 340 -0.35 -2.74 22.56
C LYS A 340 1.04 -2.76 23.20
N ILE A 341 1.77 -3.87 23.11
CA ILE A 341 3.13 -3.98 23.65
C ILE A 341 4.10 -3.10 22.86
N LEU A 342 4.10 -3.20 21.52
CA LEU A 342 4.99 -2.41 20.66
C LEU A 342 4.78 -0.91 20.86
N THR A 343 3.54 -0.47 21.04
CA THR A 343 3.23 0.93 21.33
C THR A 343 3.84 1.37 22.66
N LYS A 344 3.73 0.55 23.70
CA LYS A 344 4.35 0.85 25.01
C LYS A 344 5.87 0.88 24.91
N ILE A 345 6.47 -0.06 24.20
CA ILE A 345 7.92 -0.09 23.96
C ILE A 345 8.36 1.16 23.21
N ALA A 346 7.65 1.55 22.14
CA ALA A 346 7.96 2.75 21.38
C ALA A 346 7.85 4.03 22.22
N ILE A 347 6.83 4.12 23.10
CA ILE A 347 6.69 5.22 24.06
C ILE A 347 7.87 5.25 25.03
N LEU A 348 8.28 4.11 25.59
CA LEU A 348 9.41 4.03 26.51
C LEU A 348 10.73 4.38 25.83
N ILE A 349 10.94 3.94 24.59
CA ILE A 349 12.10 4.32 23.78
C ILE A 349 12.12 5.83 23.59
N ALA A 350 10.99 6.45 23.22
CA ALA A 350 10.91 7.90 23.06
C ALA A 350 11.17 8.67 24.37
N ILE A 351 10.70 8.15 25.51
CA ILE A 351 11.00 8.73 26.83
C ILE A 351 12.50 8.63 27.12
N MET A 352 13.13 7.47 26.90
CA MET A 352 14.57 7.30 27.13
C MET A 352 15.39 8.19 26.19
N ASP A 353 15.03 8.26 24.91
CA ASP A 353 15.63 9.17 23.92
C ASP A 353 15.62 10.61 24.43
N ASP A 354 14.46 11.10 24.88
CA ASP A 354 14.32 12.45 25.43
C ASP A 354 15.12 12.65 26.73
N ILE A 355 15.23 11.62 27.57
CA ILE A 355 16.07 11.67 28.77
C ILE A 355 17.53 11.83 28.37
N TYR A 356 18.07 10.97 27.52
CA TYR A 356 19.50 11.00 27.18
C TYR A 356 19.91 12.21 26.34
N ASP A 357 19.03 12.70 25.46
CA ASP A 357 19.35 13.81 24.56
C ASP A 357 19.14 15.20 25.20
N ILE A 358 18.20 15.31 26.14
CA ILE A 358 17.76 16.61 26.67
C ILE A 358 18.03 16.75 28.17
N TYR A 359 17.74 15.70 28.94
CA TYR A 359 17.64 15.78 30.39
C TYR A 359 18.95 15.37 31.09
#